data_AF-A8TTW3-F1
#
_entry.id   AF-A8TTW3-F1
#
_cell.length_a   1.000
_cell.length_b   1.000
_cell.length_c   1.000
_cell.angle_alpha   90.00
_cell.angle_beta   90.00
_cell.angle_gamma   90.00
#
_symmetry.space_group_name_H-M   'P 1'
#
loop_
_entity.id
_entity.type
_entity.pdbx_description
1 polymer ?
#
loop_
_entity_poly.entity_id
_entity_poly.type
_entity_poly.pdbx_seq_one_letter_code
_entity_poly.pdbx_strand_id
1 'polypeptide(L)'
;MDSVLWLIKQVVQLYTYLLFAYIVIDLLVKFGVVNAYNRVVYVAMDFLSRITEPLLRPIRNLMPSLGGIDISPVILVLALQFGVRLLEELAIRMS
;
A
#
# COMPACT_ATOMS: atom_id res chain seq x y z
N MET A 1 9.74 -19.58 -16.33
CA MET A 1 9.87 -18.67 -15.16
C MET A 1 8.66 -17.75 -15.01
N ASP A 2 7.81 -17.67 -16.04
CA ASP A 2 6.74 -16.67 -16.16
C ASP A 2 5.60 -16.83 -15.15
N SER A 3 5.25 -18.06 -14.76
CA SER A 3 4.17 -18.30 -13.79
C SER A 3 4.48 -17.75 -12.39
N VAL A 4 5.74 -17.81 -11.96
CA VAL A 4 6.18 -17.27 -10.66
C VAL A 4 6.16 -15.75 -10.67
N LEU A 5 6.69 -15.15 -11.73
CA LEU A 5 6.64 -13.70 -11.95
C LEU A 5 5.19 -13.21 -11.98
N TRP A 6 4.30 -13.92 -12.68
CA TRP A 6 2.87 -13.61 -12.71
C TRP A 6 2.26 -13.64 -11.31
N LEU A 7 2.54 -14.68 -10.51
CA LEU A 7 2.03 -14.79 -9.15
C LEU A 7 2.51 -13.63 -8.27
N ILE A 8 3.79 -13.26 -8.35
CA ILE A 8 4.35 -12.10 -7.64
C ILE A 8 3.60 -10.82 -8.02
N LYS A 9 3.36 -10.59 -9.32
CA LYS A 9 2.58 -9.43 -9.79
C LYS A 9 1.19 -9.42 -9.19
N GLN A 10 0.50 -10.55 -9.17
CA GLN A 10 -0.86 -10.65 -8.60
C GLN A 10 -0.87 -10.35 -7.10
N VAL A 11 0.11 -10.86 -6.35
CA VAL A 11 0.22 -10.58 -4.91
C VAL A 11 0.50 -9.09 -4.67
N VAL A 12 1.44 -8.49 -5.40
CA VAL A 12 1.74 -7.06 -5.28
C VAL A 12 0.55 -6.19 -5.69
N GLN A 13 -0.18 -6.58 -6.73
CA GLN A 13 -1.38 -5.89 -7.19
C GLN A 13 -2.51 -5.95 -6.15
N LEU A 14 -2.75 -7.13 -5.56
CA LEU A 14 -3.72 -7.28 -4.48
C LEU A 14 -3.35 -6.42 -3.27
N TYR A 15 -2.09 -6.45 -2.84
CA TYR A 15 -1.60 -5.59 -1.77
C TYR A 15 -1.81 -4.11 -2.09
N THR A 16 -1.52 -3.71 -3.33
CA THR A 16 -1.71 -2.33 -3.80
C THR A 16 -3.19 -1.92 -3.73
N TYR A 17 -4.13 -2.80 -4.06
CA TYR A 17 -5.57 -2.53 -3.89
C TYR A 17 -5.98 -2.37 -2.43
N LEU A 18 -5.45 -3.19 -1.53
CA LEU A 18 -5.68 -3.02 -0.09
C LEU A 18 -5.11 -1.69 0.42
N LEU A 19 -3.94 -1.30 -0.07
CA LEU A 19 -3.34 0.00 0.24
C LEU A 19 -4.21 1.16 -0.26
N PHE A 20 -4.75 1.08 -1.47
CA PHE A 20 -5.70 2.08 -1.97
C PHE A 20 -6.98 2.13 -1.13
N ALA A 21 -7.54 0.97 -0.75
CA ALA A 21 -8.70 0.92 0.14
C ALA A 21 -8.40 1.59 1.48
N TYR A 22 -7.21 1.36 2.05
CA TYR A 22 -6.77 2.01 3.28
C TYR A 22 -6.76 3.54 3.13
N ILE A 23 -6.11 4.06 2.09
CA ILE A 23 -6.03 5.51 1.81
C ILE A 23 -7.43 6.11 1.67
N VAL A 24 -8.31 5.45 0.92
CA VAL A 24 -9.68 5.95 0.70
C VAL A 24 -10.45 6.01 2.00
N ILE A 25 -10.44 4.95 2.81
CA ILE A 25 -11.18 4.94 4.08
C ILE A 25 -10.59 5.95 5.07
N ASP A 26 -9.27 6.04 5.18
CA ASP A 26 -8.59 7.05 6.00
C ASP A 26 -8.98 8.48 5.60
N LEU A 27 -9.04 8.76 4.29
CA LEU A 27 -9.45 10.06 3.78
C LEU A 27 -10.93 10.36 4.06
N LEU A 28 -11.80 9.37 3.89
CA LEU A 28 -13.23 9.49 4.21
C LEU A 28 -13.45 9.79 5.70
N VAL A 29 -12.67 9.16 6.58
CA VAL A 29 -12.70 9.43 8.03
C VAL A 29 -12.17 10.83 8.34
N LYS A 30 -11.01 11.20 7.78
CA LYS A 30 -10.38 12.52 8.01
C LYS A 30 -11.25 13.69 7.57
N PHE A 31 -11.99 13.54 6.47
CA PHE A 31 -12.94 14.55 6.00
C PHE A 31 -14.33 14.45 6.66
N GLY A 32 -14.54 13.52 7.60
CA GLY A 32 -15.81 13.36 8.30
C GLY A 32 -16.95 12.80 7.43
N VAL A 33 -16.62 12.22 6.27
CA VAL A 33 -17.61 11.58 5.38
C VAL A 33 -18.16 10.29 6.00
N VAL A 34 -17.31 9.55 6.69
CA VAL A 34 -17.70 8.34 7.43
C VAL A 34 -17.24 8.42 8.88
N ASN A 35 -18.02 7.80 9.76
CA ASN A 35 -17.74 7.80 11.19
C ASN A 35 -16.84 6.61 11.57
N ALA A 36 -15.65 6.88 12.10
CA ALA A 36 -14.72 5.86 12.59
C ALA A 36 -15.27 5.02 13.75
N TYR A 37 -16.26 5.52 14.51
CA TYR A 37 -16.96 4.76 15.55
C TYR A 37 -17.93 3.73 14.98
N ASN A 38 -18.25 3.78 13.69
CA ASN A 38 -19.01 2.71 13.05
C ASN A 38 -18.19 1.43 13.05
N ARG A 39 -18.75 0.34 13.60
CA ARG A 39 -18.05 -0.95 13.76
C ARG A 39 -17.49 -1.48 12.44
N VAL A 40 -18.19 -1.29 11.32
CA VAL A 40 -17.74 -1.75 10.00
C VAL A 40 -16.52 -0.96 9.55
N VAL A 41 -16.54 0.37 9.68
CA VAL A 41 -15.42 1.25 9.33
C VAL A 41 -14.22 0.94 10.21
N TYR A 42 -14.41 0.81 11.52
CA TYR A 42 -13.35 0.47 12.47
C TYR A 42 -12.66 -0.86 12.11
N VAL A 43 -13.44 -1.92 11.87
CA VAL A 43 -12.88 -3.23 11.50
C VAL A 43 -12.15 -3.19 10.17
N ALA A 44 -12.69 -2.48 9.17
CA ALA A 44 -12.02 -2.31 7.88
C ALA A 44 -10.69 -1.56 8.03
N MET A 45 -10.67 -0.47 8.80
CA MET A 45 -9.45 0.30 9.06
C MET A 45 -8.41 -0.49 9.87
N ASP A 46 -8.81 -1.20 10.93
CA ASP A 46 -7.91 -2.03 11.73
C ASP A 46 -7.30 -3.15 10.87
N PHE A 47 -8.11 -3.83 10.06
CA PHE A 47 -7.61 -4.85 9.13
C PHE A 47 -6.62 -4.26 8.11
N LEU A 48 -7.01 -3.20 7.40
CA LEU A 48 -6.20 -2.60 6.35
C LEU A 48 -4.91 -1.98 6.89
N SER A 49 -4.96 -1.34 8.06
CA SER A 49 -3.77 -0.80 8.72
C SER A 49 -2.81 -1.92 9.14
N ARG A 50 -3.29 -3.03 9.71
CA ARG A 50 -2.42 -4.18 10.04
C ARG A 50 -1.70 -4.77 8.83
N ILE A 51 -2.36 -4.81 7.68
CA ILE A 51 -1.77 -5.29 6.44
C ILE A 51 -0.74 -4.29 5.89
N THR A 52 -1.04 -2.99 5.94
CA THR A 52 -0.24 -1.97 5.25
C THR A 52 0.89 -1.38 6.09
N GLU A 53 0.71 -1.30 7.41
CA GLU A 53 1.63 -0.65 8.35
C GLU A 53 3.04 -1.25 8.38
N PRO A 54 3.27 -2.57 8.24
CA PRO A 54 4.63 -3.12 8.20
C PRO A 54 5.50 -2.52 7.10
N LEU A 55 4.93 -2.13 5.96
CA LEU A 55 5.65 -1.51 4.85
C LEU A 55 5.53 0.03 4.87
N LEU A 56 4.43 0.59 5.38
CA LEU A 56 4.27 2.04 5.52
C LEU A 56 5.15 2.62 6.64
N ARG A 57 5.26 1.93 7.78
CA ARG A 57 5.97 2.43 8.96
C ARG A 57 7.45 2.74 8.70
N PRO A 58 8.24 1.87 8.03
CA PRO A 58 9.61 2.19 7.68
C PRO A 58 9.70 3.43 6.79
N ILE A 59 8.82 3.55 5.80
CA ILE A 59 8.78 4.71 4.89
C ILE A 59 8.46 5.97 5.70
N ARG A 60 7.45 5.93 6.56
CA ARG A 60 7.04 7.06 7.40
C ARG A 60 8.16 7.53 8.34
N ASN A 61 8.93 6.60 8.90
CA ASN A 61 10.08 6.92 9.76
C ASN A 61 11.24 7.59 9.00
N LEU A 62 11.34 7.41 7.68
CA LEU A 62 12.36 8.02 6.84
C LEU A 62 11.94 9.42 6.33
N MET A 63 10.66 9.75 6.38
CA MET A 63 10.16 11.02 5.88
C MET A 63 10.35 12.15 6.91
N PRO A 64 10.70 13.37 6.46
CA PRO A 64 10.61 14.54 7.31
C PRO A 64 9.15 14.83 7.68
N SER A 65 8.91 15.62 8.73
CA SER A 65 7.54 16.01 9.13
C SER A 65 6.90 16.92 8.08
N LEU A 66 6.00 16.38 7.26
CA LEU A 66 5.32 17.12 6.16
C LEU A 66 4.00 17.80 6.59
N GLY A 67 3.98 18.43 7.76
CA GLY A 67 2.80 19.20 8.19
C GLY A 67 1.51 18.38 8.33
N GLY A 68 1.62 17.10 8.67
CA GLY A 68 0.47 16.22 8.94
C GLY A 68 -0.09 15.45 7.74
N ILE A 69 0.45 15.66 6.54
CA ILE A 69 0.08 14.87 5.35
C ILE A 69 0.99 13.64 5.27
N ASP A 70 0.38 12.44 5.26
CA ASP A 70 1.11 11.20 5.09
C ASP A 70 1.25 10.86 3.60
N ILE A 71 2.43 11.13 3.02
CA ILE A 71 2.75 10.75 1.64
C ILE A 71 3.35 9.34 1.54
N SER A 72 3.56 8.63 2.66
CA SER A 72 4.14 7.28 2.66
C SER A 72 3.39 6.27 1.79
N PRO A 73 2.05 6.32 1.65
CA PRO A 73 1.35 5.40 0.75
C PRO A 73 1.73 5.60 -0.72
N VAL A 74 1.93 6.85 -1.15
CA VAL A 74 2.35 7.15 -2.53
C VAL A 74 3.75 6.60 -2.79
N ILE A 75 4.68 6.84 -1.87
CA ILE A 75 6.04 6.31 -1.97
C ILE A 75 6.02 4.78 -2.01
N LEU A 76 5.20 4.14 -1.17
CA LEU A 76 5.07 2.69 -1.15
C LEU A 76 4.55 2.14 -2.49
N VAL A 77 3.51 2.75 -3.06
CA VAL A 77 3.00 2.35 -4.39
C VAL A 77 4.09 2.45 -5.45
N LEU A 78 4.85 3.55 -5.48
CA LEU A 78 5.95 3.73 -6.42
C LEU A 78 7.04 2.67 -6.23
N ALA A 79 7.43 2.39 -4.99
CA ALA A 79 8.43 1.37 -4.66
C ALA A 79 7.99 -0.04 -5.08
N LEU A 80 6.73 -0.39 -4.85
CA LEU A 80 6.16 -1.67 -5.27
C LEU A 80 6.13 -1.82 -6.80
N GLN A 81 5.67 -0.79 -7.52
CA GLN A 81 5.66 -0.80 -8.99
C GLN A 81 7.07 -0.89 -9.57
N PHE A 82 8.01 -0.13 -9.00
CA PHE A 82 9.41 -0.20 -9.39
C PHE A 82 9.98 -1.60 -9.15
N GLY A 83 9.76 -2.19 -7.97
CA GLY A 83 10.23 -3.53 -7.64
C GLY A 83 9.70 -4.60 -8.60
N VAL A 84 8.42 -4.54 -8.97
CA VAL A 84 7.84 -5.46 -9.96
C VAL A 84 8.50 -5.30 -11.32
N ARG A 85 8.64 -4.06 -11.83
CA ARG A 85 9.28 -3.81 -13.13
C ARG A 85 10.74 -4.24 -13.15
N LEU A 86 11.47 -4.02 -12.06
CA LEU A 86 12.85 -4.45 -11.93
C LEU A 86 12.96 -5.98 -11.98
N LEU A 87 12.07 -6.70 -11.28
CA LEU A 87 12.02 -8.16 -11.33
C LEU A 87 11.70 -8.68 -12.73
N GLU A 88 10.78 -8.04 -13.45
CA GLU A 88 10.48 -8.36 -14.85
C GLU A 88 11.71 -8.20 -15.74
N GLU A 89 12.41 -7.07 -15.64
CA GLU A 89 13.60 -6.80 -16.44
C GLU A 89 14.71 -7.82 -16.18
N LEU A 90 14.95 -8.14 -14.91
CA LEU A 90 15.94 -9.15 -14.52
C LEU A 90 15.55 -10.54 -15.02
N ALA A 91 14.27 -10.92 -14.94
CA ALA A 91 13.80 -12.20 -15.42
C ALA A 91 13.96 -12.34 -16.95
N ILE A 92 13.70 -11.27 -17.72
CA ILE A 92 13.88 -11.24 -19.18
C ILE A 92 15.36 -11.32 -19.55
N ARG A 93 16.25 -10.65 -18.81
CA ARG A 93 17.70 -10.70 -19.07
C ARG A 93 18.31 -12.08 -18.81
N MET A 94 17.68 -12.89 -17.98
CA MET A 94 18.16 -14.23 -17.59
C MET A 94 17.60 -15.35 -18.47
N SER A 95 16.54 -15.10 -19.23
CA SER A 95 15.93 -16.04 -20.20
C SER A 95 16.54 -15.91 -21.58
#